data_AF-A0A7J7MDN1-F1
#
_entry.id   AF-A0A7J7MDN1-F1
#
_cell.length_a   1.000
_cell.length_b   1.000
_cell.length_c   1.000
_cell.angle_alpha   90.00
_cell.angle_beta   90.00
_cell.angle_gamma   90.00
#
_symmetry.space_group_name_H-M   'P 1'
#
loop_
_entity.id
_entity.type
_entity.pdbx_description
1 polymer ?
#
loop_
_entity_poly.entity_id
_entity_poly.type
_entity_poly.pdbx_seq_one_letter_code
_entity_poly.pdbx_strand_id
1 'polypeptide(L)'
;FCIGGATRQFEIDSKVLEQQFVWSIRFILANMPQAAGATWVQIDEPTLVMDLDSHKLKAFTEAYEQLEDALSGFSVIIETYFADLLAEAYKMIISLKGVFAIGLDLVRGDKTLELVKSLGFPSEKYLFAGVVDGRNIWANDLKASLTALKTLEGIVGKGTMYNSGSTIKKVGVTHWIFIETCFYFMLTYMLDEEIKSWLTFVVQKILEVNALAKALAGKKDEAFFSTNAASQASRKSSPRVNDEAVQKAASTIRESEHRRDTPVTARLDAQQKNLNLSILPTMTIGSFPQAPDLRRVRREYKANKISEGEYIKAMKKEINKVVKLQKDLDIDVLVHREP
;
A
#
# COMPACT_ATOMS: atom_id res chain seq x y z
N PHE A 1 -12.86 12.19 19.22
CA PHE A 1 -12.75 12.90 20.51
C PHE A 1 -11.64 12.24 21.31
N CYS A 2 -10.53 12.91 21.54
CA CYS A 2 -9.48 12.45 22.46
C CYS A 2 -9.61 13.24 23.76
N ILE A 3 -9.79 12.54 24.87
CA ILE A 3 -9.62 13.09 26.22
C ILE A 3 -8.70 12.11 26.94
N GLY A 4 -7.53 12.61 27.35
CA GLY A 4 -6.61 11.91 28.23
C GLY A 4 -7.08 11.98 29.68
N GLY A 5 -6.81 10.92 30.43
CA GLY A 5 -7.04 10.87 31.88
C GLY A 5 -7.51 9.50 32.33
N ALA A 6 -6.62 8.78 33.02
CA ALA A 6 -6.83 7.46 33.63
C ALA A 6 -7.19 6.33 32.65
N THR A 7 -6.19 5.56 32.22
CA THR A 7 -6.40 4.20 31.71
C THR A 7 -6.90 3.31 32.83
N ARG A 8 -8.18 3.42 33.20
CA ARG A 8 -8.95 2.23 33.50
C ARG A 8 -8.96 1.44 32.20
N GLN A 9 -8.14 0.41 32.15
CA GLN A 9 -8.18 -0.60 31.12
C GLN A 9 -9.56 -1.27 31.28
N PHE A 10 -10.57 -0.72 30.62
CA PHE A 10 -11.77 -1.48 30.37
C PHE A 10 -11.31 -2.59 29.42
N GLU A 11 -11.07 -3.78 29.97
CA GLU A 11 -11.14 -5.00 29.17
C GLU A 11 -12.59 -5.09 28.70
N ILE A 12 -12.87 -4.42 27.58
CA ILE A 12 -14.07 -4.74 26.83
C ILE A 12 -13.81 -6.14 26.32
N ASP A 13 -14.62 -7.10 26.80
CA ASP A 13 -14.59 -8.48 26.32
C ASP A 13 -14.67 -8.45 24.79
N SER A 14 -13.67 -9.04 24.12
CA SER A 14 -13.59 -9.09 22.66
C SER A 14 -14.87 -9.67 22.05
N LYS A 15 -15.58 -10.55 22.76
CA LYS A 15 -16.87 -11.10 22.31
C LYS A 15 -18.00 -10.07 22.30
N VAL A 16 -18.00 -9.12 23.24
CA VAL A 16 -19.00 -8.04 23.25
C VAL A 16 -18.77 -7.11 22.06
N LEU A 17 -17.52 -6.79 21.75
CA LEU A 17 -17.18 -6.01 20.55
C LEU A 17 -17.52 -6.75 19.26
N GLU A 18 -17.27 -8.06 19.21
CA GLU A 18 -17.63 -8.90 18.06
C GLU A 18 -19.15 -8.91 17.82
N GLN A 19 -19.96 -9.09 18.86
CA GLN A 19 -21.42 -9.05 18.74
C GLN A 19 -21.92 -7.66 18.31
N GLN A 20 -21.33 -6.58 18.85
CA GLN A 20 -21.66 -5.22 18.41
C GLN A 20 -21.27 -4.98 16.96
N PHE A 21 -20.13 -5.52 16.52
CA PHE A 21 -19.67 -5.42 15.13
C PHE A 21 -20.61 -6.16 14.17
N VAL A 22 -20.95 -7.42 14.46
CA VAL A 22 -21.94 -8.20 13.70
C VAL A 22 -23.26 -7.46 13.63
N TRP A 23 -23.76 -6.96 14.78
CA TRP A 23 -24.99 -6.17 14.80
C TRP A 23 -24.90 -4.91 13.94
N SER A 24 -23.78 -4.20 13.98
CA SER A 24 -23.57 -2.99 13.17
C SER A 24 -23.57 -3.29 11.68
N ILE A 25 -22.89 -4.36 11.25
CA ILE A 25 -22.93 -4.80 9.84
C ILE A 25 -24.36 -5.17 9.45
N ARG A 26 -25.08 -5.96 10.27
CA ARG A 26 -26.48 -6.30 9.98
C ARG A 26 -27.36 -5.06 9.86
N PHE A 27 -27.19 -4.10 10.76
CA PHE A 27 -27.91 -2.84 10.72
C PHE A 27 -27.60 -2.06 9.44
N ILE A 28 -26.33 -1.96 9.05
CA ILE A 28 -25.90 -1.30 7.81
C ILE A 28 -26.51 -2.00 6.60
N LEU A 29 -26.43 -3.34 6.50
CA LEU A 29 -26.96 -4.10 5.36
C LEU A 29 -28.49 -4.01 5.26
N ALA A 30 -29.20 -4.08 6.39
CA ALA A 30 -30.65 -3.98 6.42
C ALA A 30 -31.18 -2.58 6.09
N ASN A 31 -30.41 -1.54 6.42
CA ASN A 31 -30.75 -0.13 6.14
C ASN A 31 -30.01 0.42 4.92
N MET A 32 -29.15 -0.36 4.28
CA MET A 32 -28.57 -0.01 3.00
C MET A 32 -29.74 0.03 2.04
N PRO A 33 -30.02 1.18 1.40
CA PRO A 33 -31.32 1.35 0.79
C PRO A 33 -31.46 0.35 -0.37
N GLN A 34 -32.40 -0.57 -0.25
CA GLN A 34 -33.01 -1.22 -1.42
C GLN A 34 -33.50 -0.13 -2.42
N ALA A 35 -33.74 1.10 -1.96
CA ALA A 35 -34.01 2.30 -2.77
C ALA A 35 -32.83 2.83 -3.63
N ALA A 36 -31.58 2.45 -3.35
CA ALA A 36 -30.42 2.78 -4.18
C ALA A 36 -30.01 1.63 -5.13
N GLY A 37 -30.64 0.45 -5.02
CA GLY A 37 -30.42 -0.68 -5.92
C GLY A 37 -29.07 -1.37 -5.77
N ALA A 38 -28.40 -1.24 -4.62
CA ALA A 38 -27.13 -1.91 -4.36
C ALA A 38 -27.33 -3.43 -4.33
N THR A 39 -26.61 -4.14 -5.20
CA THR A 39 -26.67 -5.62 -5.33
C THR A 39 -25.34 -6.29 -5.01
N TRP A 40 -24.28 -5.50 -4.80
CA TRP A 40 -22.94 -5.95 -4.46
C TRP A 40 -22.44 -5.21 -3.22
N VAL A 41 -21.76 -5.93 -2.34
CA VAL A 41 -21.12 -5.39 -1.14
C VAL A 41 -19.70 -5.92 -1.06
N GLN A 42 -18.73 -5.04 -0.87
CA GLN A 42 -17.35 -5.42 -0.57
C GLN A 42 -17.11 -5.24 0.93
N ILE A 43 -16.58 -6.29 1.57
CA ILE A 43 -16.14 -6.29 2.96
C ILE A 43 -14.62 -6.51 2.94
N ASP A 44 -13.89 -5.53 3.42
CA ASP A 44 -12.43 -5.57 3.45
C ASP A 44 -11.96 -6.30 4.72
N GLU A 45 -11.28 -7.43 4.55
CA GLU A 45 -10.69 -8.22 5.64
C GLU A 45 -9.16 -8.34 5.51
N PRO A 46 -8.41 -7.22 5.45
CA PRO A 46 -6.95 -7.26 5.27
C PRO A 46 -6.21 -7.82 6.49
N THR A 47 -6.85 -7.91 7.65
CA THR A 47 -6.23 -8.53 8.83
C THR A 47 -5.97 -10.02 8.63
N LEU A 48 -6.65 -10.67 7.68
CA LEU A 48 -6.46 -12.09 7.34
C LEU A 48 -5.07 -12.39 6.75
N VAL A 49 -4.33 -11.37 6.30
CA VAL A 49 -2.93 -11.54 5.84
C VAL A 49 -1.90 -11.54 6.97
N MET A 50 -2.34 -11.35 8.22
CA MET A 50 -1.47 -11.39 9.40
C MET A 50 -1.32 -12.81 9.96
N ASP A 51 -0.33 -13.00 10.84
CA ASP A 51 -0.18 -14.21 11.65
C ASP A 51 -1.30 -14.27 12.72
N LEU A 52 -2.41 -14.94 12.40
CA LEU A 52 -3.57 -15.08 13.26
C LEU A 52 -3.60 -16.44 13.97
N ASP A 53 -3.80 -16.40 15.29
CA ASP A 53 -4.08 -17.59 16.09
C ASP A 53 -5.41 -18.23 15.69
N SER A 54 -5.54 -19.55 15.93
CA SER A 54 -6.73 -20.32 15.56
C SER A 54 -8.06 -19.75 16.09
N HIS A 55 -8.05 -19.21 17.32
CA HIS A 55 -9.25 -18.60 17.91
C HIS A 55 -9.70 -17.33 17.18
N LYS A 56 -8.77 -16.57 16.59
CA LYS A 56 -9.08 -15.37 15.79
C LYS A 56 -9.67 -15.76 14.44
N LEU A 57 -9.11 -16.78 13.77
CA LEU A 57 -9.69 -17.33 12.54
C LEU A 57 -11.10 -17.89 12.77
N LYS A 58 -11.32 -18.54 13.91
CA LYS A 58 -12.65 -19.03 14.30
C LYS A 58 -13.67 -17.89 14.47
N ALA A 59 -13.27 -16.75 15.03
CA ALA A 59 -14.14 -15.58 15.16
C ALA A 59 -14.63 -15.07 13.79
N PHE A 60 -13.80 -15.10 12.74
CA PHE A 60 -14.28 -14.79 11.38
C PHE A 60 -15.37 -15.76 10.93
N THR A 61 -15.17 -17.07 11.12
CA THR A 61 -16.19 -18.06 10.78
C THR A 61 -17.50 -17.79 11.54
N GLU A 62 -17.43 -17.59 12.85
CA GLU A 62 -18.59 -17.33 13.70
C GLU A 62 -19.30 -16.01 13.35
N ALA A 63 -18.56 -14.97 12.99
CA ALA A 63 -19.10 -13.69 12.57
C ALA A 63 -19.84 -13.81 11.22
N TYR A 64 -19.24 -14.45 10.22
CA TYR A 64 -19.85 -14.60 8.90
C TYR A 64 -21.04 -15.57 8.90
N GLU A 65 -21.03 -16.61 9.76
CA GLU A 65 -22.21 -17.46 10.00
C GLU A 65 -23.37 -16.63 10.58
N GLN A 66 -23.10 -15.74 11.55
CA GLN A 66 -24.11 -14.84 12.09
C GLN A 66 -24.58 -13.77 11.09
N LEU A 67 -23.82 -13.51 10.03
CA LEU A 67 -24.17 -12.56 8.99
C LEU A 67 -24.88 -13.20 7.79
N GLU A 68 -24.87 -14.53 7.65
CA GLU A 68 -25.34 -15.25 6.45
C GLU A 68 -26.71 -14.79 5.95
N ASP A 69 -27.71 -14.70 6.83
CA ASP A 69 -29.06 -14.25 6.47
C ASP A 69 -29.08 -12.80 5.95
N ALA A 70 -28.30 -11.91 6.57
CA ALA A 70 -28.21 -10.50 6.19
C ALA A 70 -27.45 -10.31 4.87
N LEU A 71 -26.57 -11.26 4.53
CA LEU A 71 -25.79 -11.26 3.29
C LEU A 71 -26.56 -11.85 2.10
N SER A 72 -27.63 -12.63 2.34
CA SER A 72 -28.35 -13.39 1.32
C SER A 72 -28.97 -12.55 0.18
N GLY A 73 -29.20 -11.26 0.40
CA GLY A 73 -29.67 -10.30 -0.61
C GLY A 73 -28.58 -9.67 -1.47
N PHE A 74 -27.30 -9.96 -1.24
CA PHE A 74 -26.16 -9.29 -1.86
C PHE A 74 -25.15 -10.26 -2.48
N SER A 75 -24.50 -9.84 -3.55
CA SER A 75 -23.26 -10.46 -4.04
C SER A 75 -22.09 -9.93 -3.20
N VAL A 76 -21.77 -10.65 -2.13
CA VAL A 76 -20.75 -10.24 -1.16
C VAL A 76 -19.35 -10.64 -1.61
N ILE A 77 -18.44 -9.67 -1.61
CA ILE A 77 -17.01 -9.86 -1.87
C ILE A 77 -16.27 -9.71 -0.55
N ILE A 78 -15.38 -10.65 -0.22
CA ILE A 78 -14.37 -10.43 0.82
C ILE A 78 -13.04 -10.11 0.13
N GLU A 79 -12.48 -8.93 0.38
CA GLU A 79 -11.19 -8.53 -0.18
C GLU A 79 -10.07 -8.70 0.87
N THR A 80 -8.95 -9.29 0.43
CA THR A 80 -7.71 -9.40 1.20
C THR A 80 -6.56 -8.80 0.40
N TYR A 81 -5.69 -8.04 1.07
CA TYR A 81 -4.62 -7.32 0.38
C TYR A 81 -3.41 -7.03 1.27
N PHE A 82 -2.32 -6.61 0.61
CA PHE A 82 -1.02 -6.22 1.16
C PHE A 82 0.02 -7.33 1.35
N ALA A 83 -0.40 -8.58 1.51
CA ALA A 83 0.51 -9.71 1.68
C ALA A 83 -0.16 -11.05 1.33
N ASP A 84 0.62 -12.12 1.44
CA ASP A 84 0.14 -13.50 1.33
C ASP A 84 -0.88 -13.86 2.42
N LEU A 85 -1.85 -14.70 2.07
CA LEU A 85 -2.63 -15.44 3.06
C LEU A 85 -1.83 -16.64 3.55
N LEU A 86 -1.92 -16.94 4.84
CA LEU A 86 -1.49 -18.23 5.38
C LEU A 86 -2.50 -19.32 5.00
N ALA A 87 -2.01 -20.58 4.93
CA ALA A 87 -2.83 -21.71 4.49
C ALA A 87 -4.14 -21.89 5.31
N GLU A 88 -4.10 -21.68 6.63
CA GLU A 88 -5.29 -21.80 7.47
C GLU A 88 -6.28 -20.65 7.27
N ALA A 89 -5.79 -19.41 7.08
CA ALA A 89 -6.63 -18.28 6.72
C ALA A 89 -7.27 -18.47 5.34
N TYR A 90 -6.52 -19.00 4.37
CA TYR A 90 -7.00 -19.33 3.04
C TYR A 90 -8.11 -20.40 3.08
N LYS A 91 -7.91 -21.50 3.81
CA LYS A 91 -8.94 -22.54 3.98
C LYS A 91 -10.21 -21.98 4.61
N MET A 92 -10.05 -21.13 5.63
CA MET A 92 -11.17 -20.49 6.31
C MET A 92 -11.97 -19.59 5.36
N ILE A 93 -11.32 -18.63 4.69
CA ILE A 93 -12.02 -17.64 3.84
C ILE A 93 -12.76 -18.30 2.66
N ILE A 94 -12.17 -19.34 2.04
CA ILE A 94 -12.82 -20.05 0.93
C ILE A 94 -14.02 -20.90 1.39
N SER A 95 -14.09 -21.24 2.68
CA SER A 95 -15.18 -22.03 3.26
C SER A 95 -16.37 -21.19 3.74
N LEU A 96 -16.22 -19.86 3.84
CA LEU A 96 -17.25 -18.97 4.35
C LEU A 96 -18.53 -19.03 3.50
N LYS A 97 -19.68 -19.07 4.19
CA LYS A 97 -21.02 -19.04 3.59
C LYS A 97 -21.48 -17.59 3.38
N GLY A 98 -22.44 -17.40 2.48
CA GLY A 98 -22.92 -16.06 2.12
C GLY A 98 -21.93 -15.19 1.34
N VAL A 99 -20.72 -15.73 1.04
CA VAL A 99 -19.67 -15.04 0.29
C VAL A 99 -19.76 -15.44 -1.18
N PHE A 100 -20.00 -14.46 -2.04
CA PHE A 100 -20.11 -14.64 -3.49
C PHE A 100 -18.73 -14.63 -4.18
N ALA A 101 -17.82 -13.76 -3.74
CA ALA A 101 -16.49 -13.63 -4.31
C ALA A 101 -15.42 -13.39 -3.26
N ILE A 102 -14.18 -13.75 -3.60
CA ILE A 102 -13.00 -13.53 -2.76
C ILE A 102 -11.96 -12.78 -3.58
N GLY A 103 -11.52 -11.64 -3.06
CA GLY A 103 -10.42 -10.84 -3.58
C GLY A 103 -9.10 -11.24 -2.95
N LEU A 104 -8.13 -11.57 -3.81
CA LEU A 104 -6.80 -12.00 -3.40
C LEU A 104 -5.74 -11.07 -3.99
N ASP A 105 -4.74 -10.73 -3.17
CA ASP A 105 -3.57 -10.03 -3.62
C ASP A 105 -2.59 -10.94 -4.34
N LEU A 106 -2.32 -10.63 -5.61
CA LEU A 106 -1.40 -11.37 -6.47
C LEU A 106 -0.27 -10.49 -7.00
N VAL A 107 -0.12 -9.28 -6.44
CA VAL A 107 1.05 -8.41 -6.65
C VAL A 107 2.06 -8.63 -5.53
N ARG A 108 1.57 -8.84 -4.30
CA ARG A 108 2.36 -9.15 -3.10
C ARG A 108 2.09 -10.54 -2.54
N GLY A 109 1.04 -11.22 -3.03
CA GLY A 109 0.65 -12.54 -2.55
C GLY A 109 1.04 -13.70 -3.49
N ASP A 110 2.32 -13.79 -3.88
CA ASP A 110 2.81 -14.87 -4.75
C ASP A 110 2.58 -16.27 -4.16
N LYS A 111 2.64 -16.43 -2.83
CA LYS A 111 2.34 -17.70 -2.16
C LYS A 111 0.86 -17.97 -2.08
N THR A 112 0.01 -16.93 -2.01
CA THR A 112 -1.45 -17.10 -2.14
C THR A 112 -1.82 -17.75 -3.47
N LEU A 113 -1.15 -17.40 -4.57
CA LEU A 113 -1.35 -18.06 -5.86
C LEU A 113 -1.02 -19.57 -5.79
N GLU A 114 0.05 -19.94 -5.07
CA GLU A 114 0.41 -21.35 -4.86
C GLU A 114 -0.62 -22.09 -3.98
N LEU A 115 -1.25 -21.42 -3.02
CA LEU A 115 -2.37 -21.97 -2.26
C LEU A 115 -3.57 -22.25 -3.18
N VAL A 116 -3.92 -21.31 -4.07
CA VAL A 116 -5.00 -21.52 -5.06
C VAL A 116 -4.71 -22.72 -5.96
N LYS A 117 -3.45 -22.90 -6.40
CA LYS A 117 -3.03 -24.04 -7.22
C LYS A 117 -3.08 -25.37 -6.48
N SER A 118 -2.63 -25.40 -5.22
CA SER A 118 -2.43 -26.63 -4.46
C SER A 118 -3.68 -27.09 -3.70
N LEU A 119 -4.47 -26.16 -3.18
CA LEU A 119 -5.68 -26.44 -2.40
C LEU A 119 -6.96 -26.31 -3.23
N GLY A 120 -6.87 -25.71 -4.42
CA GLY A 120 -8.01 -25.45 -5.30
C GLY A 120 -8.82 -24.23 -4.86
N PHE A 121 -9.88 -23.91 -5.62
CA PHE A 121 -10.79 -22.80 -5.33
C PHE A 121 -12.24 -23.29 -5.41
N PRO A 122 -13.16 -22.82 -4.54
CA PRO A 122 -14.52 -23.30 -4.54
C PRO A 122 -15.26 -22.98 -5.84
N SER A 123 -15.95 -23.98 -6.40
CA SER A 123 -16.60 -23.87 -7.70
C SER A 123 -17.78 -22.90 -7.72
N GLU A 124 -18.37 -22.61 -6.57
CA GLU A 124 -19.52 -21.73 -6.38
C GLU A 124 -19.14 -20.27 -6.18
N LYS A 125 -17.86 -19.97 -5.93
CA LYS A 125 -17.35 -18.62 -5.65
C LYS A 125 -16.64 -18.02 -6.86
N TYR A 126 -16.59 -16.69 -6.89
CA TYR A 126 -15.82 -15.91 -7.86
C TYR A 126 -14.48 -15.50 -7.24
N LEU A 127 -13.44 -15.43 -8.07
CA LEU A 127 -12.12 -14.95 -7.67
C LEU A 127 -11.90 -13.56 -8.25
N PHE A 128 -11.61 -12.59 -7.40
CA PHE A 128 -11.20 -11.24 -7.77
C PHE A 128 -9.67 -11.20 -7.68
N ALA A 129 -9.01 -11.31 -8.82
CA ALA A 129 -7.55 -11.44 -8.91
C ALA A 129 -6.90 -10.04 -8.96
N GLY A 130 -6.32 -9.62 -7.84
CA GLY A 130 -5.60 -8.36 -7.70
C GLY A 130 -4.20 -8.43 -8.31
N VAL A 131 -4.10 -8.22 -9.62
CA VAL A 131 -2.83 -8.30 -10.40
C VAL A 131 -2.28 -6.93 -10.83
N VAL A 132 -3.00 -5.83 -10.55
CA VAL A 132 -2.57 -4.45 -10.86
C VAL A 132 -2.24 -3.71 -9.56
N ASP A 133 -0.97 -3.31 -9.40
CA ASP A 133 -0.44 -2.74 -8.15
C ASP A 133 -1.18 -1.46 -7.75
N GLY A 134 -1.82 -1.52 -6.57
CA GLY A 134 -2.53 -0.45 -5.87
C GLY A 134 -1.68 0.56 -5.12
N ARG A 135 -0.39 0.26 -4.93
CA ARG A 135 0.50 0.95 -3.99
C ARG A 135 1.72 1.56 -4.65
N ASN A 136 1.88 1.35 -5.96
CA ASN A 136 3.07 1.77 -6.68
C ASN A 136 2.71 2.27 -8.08
N ILE A 137 3.50 3.22 -8.56
CA ILE A 137 3.23 3.98 -9.78
C ILE A 137 3.76 3.32 -11.05
N TRP A 138 4.23 2.08 -10.98
CA TRP A 138 4.80 1.41 -12.15
C TRP A 138 3.71 0.84 -13.07
N ALA A 139 3.93 0.97 -14.38
CA ALA A 139 3.15 0.28 -15.39
C ALA A 139 3.16 -1.23 -15.14
N ASN A 140 1.98 -1.85 -15.21
CA ASN A 140 1.81 -3.28 -15.03
C ASN A 140 2.53 -4.06 -16.13
N ASP A 141 3.11 -5.22 -15.81
CA ASP A 141 3.51 -6.17 -16.86
C ASP A 141 2.27 -6.94 -17.31
N LEU A 142 1.60 -6.43 -18.35
CA LEU A 142 0.32 -6.98 -18.81
C LEU A 142 0.47 -8.43 -19.29
N LYS A 143 1.66 -8.82 -19.79
CA LYS A 143 1.92 -10.18 -20.25
C LYS A 143 2.02 -11.14 -19.06
N ALA A 144 2.76 -10.77 -18.02
CA ALA A 144 2.86 -11.56 -16.80
C ALA A 144 1.49 -11.69 -16.11
N SER A 145 0.78 -10.57 -15.94
CA SER A 145 -0.56 -10.55 -15.34
C SER A 145 -1.56 -11.39 -16.14
N LEU A 146 -1.59 -11.29 -17.48
CA LEU A 146 -2.48 -12.12 -18.30
C LEU A 146 -2.14 -13.61 -18.19
N THR A 147 -0.86 -13.96 -18.03
CA THR A 147 -0.44 -15.36 -17.83
C THR A 147 -0.97 -15.89 -16.51
N ALA A 148 -0.78 -15.15 -15.41
CA ALA A 148 -1.30 -15.51 -14.09
C ALA A 148 -2.83 -15.66 -14.11
N LEU A 149 -3.53 -14.70 -14.73
CA LEU A 149 -4.99 -14.75 -14.84
C LEU A 149 -5.50 -15.95 -15.65
N LYS A 150 -4.80 -16.35 -16.72
CA LYS A 150 -5.16 -17.56 -17.50
C LYS A 150 -4.93 -18.84 -16.70
N THR A 151 -3.85 -18.90 -15.90
CA THR A 151 -3.62 -20.01 -14.97
C THR A 151 -4.76 -20.12 -13.96
N LEU A 152 -5.19 -18.99 -13.39
CA LEU A 152 -6.32 -18.94 -12.45
C LEU A 152 -7.65 -19.34 -13.11
N GLU A 153 -7.91 -18.92 -14.35
CA GLU A 153 -9.10 -19.34 -15.09
C GLU A 153 -9.16 -20.87 -15.27
N GLY A 154 -8.00 -21.51 -15.47
CA GLY A 154 -7.90 -22.97 -15.55
C GLY A 154 -8.26 -23.69 -14.24
N ILE A 155 -8.03 -23.06 -13.09
CA ILE A 155 -8.28 -23.63 -11.76
C ILE A 155 -9.71 -23.36 -11.29
N VAL A 156 -10.14 -22.09 -11.36
CA VAL A 156 -11.46 -21.63 -10.90
C VAL A 156 -12.56 -22.03 -11.90
N GLY A 157 -12.21 -22.15 -13.18
CA GLY A 157 -13.14 -22.49 -14.25
C GLY A 157 -14.05 -21.33 -14.68
N LYS A 158 -15.12 -21.70 -15.38
CA LYS A 158 -16.15 -20.76 -15.87
C LYS A 158 -17.38 -20.77 -14.95
N GLY A 159 -18.10 -19.66 -14.90
CA GLY A 159 -19.36 -19.53 -14.17
C GLY A 159 -20.52 -19.14 -15.06
N THR A 160 -21.71 -19.35 -14.54
CA THR A 160 -22.96 -18.84 -15.11
C THR A 160 -23.58 -17.94 -14.05
N MET A 161 -23.84 -16.68 -14.38
CA MET A 161 -24.62 -15.82 -13.48
C MET A 161 -26.09 -16.22 -13.57
N TYR A 162 -26.65 -16.67 -12.45
CA TYR A 162 -27.99 -17.25 -12.36
C TYR A 162 -29.10 -16.29 -12.81
N ASN A 163 -28.88 -14.97 -12.74
CA ASN A 163 -29.87 -13.96 -13.09
C ASN A 163 -29.80 -13.41 -14.53
N SER A 164 -28.84 -13.81 -15.38
CA SER A 164 -28.71 -13.25 -16.74
C SER A 164 -28.57 -14.28 -17.88
N GLY A 165 -28.63 -15.58 -17.58
CA GLY A 165 -28.48 -16.66 -18.59
C GLY A 165 -27.14 -16.65 -19.34
N SER A 166 -26.20 -15.79 -18.94
CA SER A 166 -24.93 -15.54 -19.61
C SER A 166 -23.79 -16.24 -18.87
N THR A 167 -22.93 -16.95 -19.60
CA THR A 167 -21.69 -17.51 -19.04
C THR A 167 -20.71 -16.36 -18.80
N ILE A 168 -20.30 -16.14 -17.56
CA ILE A 168 -19.30 -15.13 -17.17
C ILE A 168 -18.09 -15.86 -16.58
N LYS A 169 -16.88 -15.44 -16.95
CA LYS A 169 -15.66 -15.97 -16.33
C LYS A 169 -15.71 -15.72 -14.81
N LYS A 170 -15.32 -16.73 -14.01
CA LYS A 170 -15.32 -16.61 -12.54
C LYS A 170 -14.13 -15.82 -11.99
N VAL A 171 -13.14 -15.54 -12.83
CA VAL A 171 -12.00 -14.69 -12.48
C VAL A 171 -12.27 -13.27 -12.98
N GLY A 172 -12.50 -12.36 -12.04
CA GLY A 172 -12.49 -10.91 -12.26
C GLY A 172 -11.07 -10.36 -12.09
N VAL A 173 -10.75 -9.28 -12.80
CA VAL A 173 -9.50 -8.52 -12.60
C VAL A 173 -9.82 -7.33 -11.72
N THR A 174 -9.05 -7.15 -10.64
CA THR A 174 -9.21 -6.01 -9.73
C THR A 174 -7.93 -5.22 -9.55
N HIS A 175 -8.12 -4.04 -8.98
CA HIS A 175 -7.09 -3.12 -8.53
C HIS A 175 -7.57 -2.53 -7.21
N TRP A 176 -6.71 -2.47 -6.19
CA TRP A 176 -7.03 -1.74 -4.96
C TRP A 176 -6.64 -0.28 -5.11
N ILE A 177 -7.61 0.62 -4.93
CA ILE A 177 -7.36 2.06 -4.97
C ILE A 177 -6.90 2.48 -3.57
N PHE A 178 -5.59 2.49 -3.34
CA PHE A 178 -5.02 3.10 -2.13
C PHE A 178 -4.39 4.44 -2.47
N ILE A 179 -5.09 5.53 -2.10
CA ILE A 179 -4.63 6.94 -2.04
C ILE A 179 -3.47 7.24 -3.01
N GLU A 180 -3.65 6.94 -4.29
CA GLU A 180 -2.85 7.60 -5.30
C GLU A 180 -3.54 8.93 -5.51
N THR A 181 -2.98 9.96 -4.86
CA THR A 181 -3.38 11.33 -5.14
C THR A 181 -3.31 11.50 -6.65
N CYS A 182 -4.39 11.97 -7.28
CA CYS A 182 -4.48 12.26 -8.72
C CYS A 182 -3.42 13.29 -9.14
N PHE A 183 -2.16 12.88 -9.19
CA PHE A 183 -0.99 13.68 -9.54
C PHE A 183 -0.69 13.57 -11.05
N TYR A 184 -1.65 13.06 -11.81
CA TYR A 184 -1.56 12.86 -13.25
C TYR A 184 -1.17 14.16 -13.98
N PHE A 185 -1.66 15.32 -13.53
CA PHE A 185 -1.50 16.58 -14.27
C PHE A 185 -0.21 17.37 -13.95
N MET A 186 0.39 17.19 -12.76
CA MET A 186 1.59 17.98 -12.38
C MET A 186 2.92 17.30 -12.73
N LEU A 187 2.98 15.96 -12.73
CA LEU A 187 4.21 15.22 -13.08
C LEU A 187 4.41 15.06 -14.59
N THR A 188 3.33 15.10 -15.37
CA THR A 188 3.37 14.93 -16.84
C THR A 188 4.09 16.05 -17.60
N TYR A 189 4.28 17.24 -17.01
CA TYR A 189 5.04 18.31 -17.68
C TYR A 189 6.54 18.30 -17.39
N MET A 190 7.00 17.56 -16.39
CA MET A 190 8.40 17.59 -15.94
C MET A 190 9.21 16.33 -16.26
N LEU A 191 8.54 15.21 -16.57
CA LEU A 191 9.20 13.95 -16.91
C LEU A 191 9.37 13.82 -18.43
N ASP A 192 10.45 13.17 -18.86
CA ASP A 192 10.64 12.79 -20.26
C ASP A 192 9.75 11.59 -20.64
N GLU A 193 9.55 11.39 -21.94
CA GLU A 193 8.64 10.35 -22.47
C GLU A 193 9.09 8.92 -22.13
N GLU A 194 10.40 8.69 -22.00
CA GLU A 194 10.93 7.38 -21.62
C GLU A 194 10.46 7.02 -20.20
N ILE A 195 10.68 7.90 -19.22
CA ILE A 195 10.21 7.66 -17.83
C ILE A 195 8.69 7.60 -17.76
N LYS A 196 7.97 8.50 -18.44
CA LYS A 196 6.50 8.48 -18.45
C LYS A 196 5.96 7.13 -18.89
N SER A 197 6.58 6.51 -19.89
CA SER A 197 6.16 5.21 -20.41
C SER A 197 6.22 4.08 -19.37
N TRP A 198 7.02 4.23 -18.32
CA TRP A 198 7.19 3.26 -17.24
C TRP A 198 6.19 3.44 -16.10
N LEU A 199 5.45 4.56 -16.09
CA LEU A 199 4.61 4.96 -14.97
C LEU A 199 3.12 4.86 -15.33
N THR A 200 2.32 4.34 -14.41
CA THR A 200 0.86 4.39 -14.45
C THR A 200 0.32 4.84 -13.10
N PHE A 201 -0.65 5.75 -13.15
CA PHE A 201 -1.40 6.23 -11.98
C PHE A 201 -2.84 5.72 -12.06
N VAL A 202 -3.66 5.99 -11.04
CA VAL A 202 -5.08 5.57 -10.93
C VAL A 202 -5.83 5.46 -12.26
N VAL A 203 -5.85 6.51 -13.09
CA VAL A 203 -6.60 6.50 -14.36
C VAL A 203 -6.04 5.45 -15.33
N GLN A 204 -4.71 5.37 -15.47
CA GLN A 204 -4.06 4.37 -16.31
C GLN A 204 -4.23 2.96 -15.75
N LYS A 205 -4.20 2.78 -14.44
CA LYS A 205 -4.41 1.47 -13.78
C LYS A 205 -5.81 0.93 -14.05
N ILE A 206 -6.83 1.78 -14.09
CA ILE A 206 -8.18 1.40 -14.55
C ILE A 206 -8.16 0.92 -16.01
N LEU A 207 -7.37 1.54 -16.88
CA LEU A 207 -7.21 1.08 -18.27
C LEU A 207 -6.48 -0.27 -18.34
N GLU A 208 -5.46 -0.50 -17.50
CA GLU A 208 -4.75 -1.78 -17.40
C GLU A 208 -5.68 -2.91 -16.95
N VAL A 209 -6.50 -2.69 -15.91
CA VAL A 209 -7.53 -3.66 -15.45
C VAL A 209 -8.49 -4.00 -16.59
N ASN A 210 -9.00 -2.99 -17.29
CA ASN A 210 -9.91 -3.18 -18.42
C ASN A 210 -9.26 -3.92 -19.59
N ALA A 211 -7.99 -3.62 -19.90
CA ALA A 211 -7.24 -4.29 -20.95
C ALA A 211 -7.02 -5.77 -20.64
N LEU A 212 -6.66 -6.10 -19.39
CA LEU A 212 -6.51 -7.48 -18.92
C LEU A 212 -7.84 -8.24 -18.95
N ALA A 213 -8.93 -7.63 -18.48
CA ALA A 213 -10.26 -8.22 -18.50
C ALA A 213 -10.73 -8.51 -19.94
N LYS A 214 -10.53 -7.56 -20.87
CA LYS A 214 -10.83 -7.75 -22.30
C LYS A 214 -9.95 -8.84 -22.93
N ALA A 215 -8.66 -8.87 -22.59
CA ALA A 215 -7.74 -9.89 -23.08
C ALA A 215 -8.13 -11.30 -22.59
N LEU A 216 -8.57 -11.43 -21.33
CA LEU A 216 -9.18 -12.66 -20.85
C LEU A 216 -10.40 -13.02 -21.68
N ALA A 217 -11.31 -12.08 -21.93
CA ALA A 217 -12.50 -12.31 -22.75
C ALA A 217 -12.23 -12.59 -24.25
N GLY A 218 -10.97 -12.76 -24.67
CA GLY A 218 -10.59 -13.05 -26.05
C GLY A 218 -10.55 -11.81 -26.95
N LYS A 219 -10.69 -10.60 -26.39
CA LYS A 219 -10.69 -9.31 -27.09
C LYS A 219 -9.44 -8.51 -26.73
N LYS A 220 -8.27 -9.14 -26.84
CA LYS A 220 -6.98 -8.54 -26.50
C LYS A 220 -6.68 -7.37 -27.46
N ASP A 221 -6.37 -6.21 -26.90
CA ASP A 221 -5.85 -5.07 -27.65
C ASP A 221 -4.35 -5.26 -27.87
N GLU A 222 -3.96 -5.75 -29.05
CA GLU A 222 -2.56 -6.03 -29.37
C GLU A 222 -1.69 -4.77 -29.38
N ALA A 223 -2.23 -3.61 -29.75
CA ALA A 223 -1.46 -2.36 -29.77
C ALA A 223 -1.13 -1.89 -28.35
N PHE A 224 -2.10 -1.98 -27.43
CA PHE A 224 -1.89 -1.62 -26.02
C PHE A 224 -0.87 -2.56 -25.35
N PHE A 225 -0.97 -3.87 -25.58
CA PHE A 225 -0.01 -4.84 -25.04
C PHE A 225 1.39 -4.70 -25.66
N SER A 226 1.50 -4.40 -26.95
CA SER A 226 2.79 -4.18 -27.62
C SER A 226 3.49 -2.93 -27.07
N THR A 227 2.75 -1.84 -26.90
CA THR A 227 3.26 -0.60 -26.28
C THR A 227 3.75 -0.87 -24.85
N ASN A 228 2.95 -1.57 -24.05
CA ASN A 228 3.34 -1.95 -22.70
C ASN A 228 4.61 -2.81 -22.68
N ALA A 229 4.72 -3.81 -23.55
CA ALA A 229 5.91 -4.65 -23.66
C ALA A 229 7.16 -3.86 -24.03
N ALA A 230 7.03 -2.86 -24.92
CA ALA A 230 8.12 -1.95 -25.27
C ALA A 230 8.56 -1.09 -24.06
N SER A 231 7.60 -0.56 -23.28
CA SER A 231 7.91 0.17 -22.03
C SER A 231 8.62 -0.71 -21.00
N GLN A 232 8.18 -1.96 -20.82
CA GLN A 232 8.83 -2.89 -19.89
C GLN A 232 10.27 -3.22 -20.35
N ALA A 233 10.46 -3.44 -21.65
CA ALA A 233 11.76 -3.72 -22.22
C ALA A 233 12.72 -2.52 -22.08
N SER A 234 12.26 -1.30 -22.39
CA SER A 234 13.07 -0.09 -22.29
C SER A 234 13.50 0.19 -20.86
N ARG A 235 12.60 0.02 -19.88
CA ARG A 235 12.94 0.16 -18.46
C ARG A 235 14.01 -0.83 -18.03
N LYS A 236 13.85 -2.11 -18.42
CA LYS A 236 14.75 -3.19 -18.01
C LYS A 236 16.17 -3.01 -18.55
N SER A 237 16.33 -2.47 -19.76
CA SER A 237 17.63 -2.22 -20.37
C SER A 237 18.19 -0.82 -20.13
N SER A 238 17.42 0.11 -19.53
CA SER A 238 17.84 1.50 -19.41
C SER A 238 19.08 1.66 -18.52
N PRO A 239 20.11 2.40 -18.96
CA PRO A 239 21.26 2.76 -18.12
C PRO A 239 20.87 3.73 -16.99
N ARG A 240 19.67 4.31 -17.03
CA ARG A 240 19.12 5.13 -15.93
C ARG A 240 18.66 4.28 -14.75
N VAL A 241 18.44 2.98 -14.98
CA VAL A 241 18.01 2.00 -13.97
C VAL A 241 19.20 1.14 -13.52
N ASN A 242 20.05 0.74 -14.46
CA ASN A 242 21.19 -0.15 -14.19
C ASN A 242 22.51 0.64 -14.14
N ASP A 243 23.12 0.70 -12.96
CA ASP A 243 24.43 1.33 -12.74
C ASP A 243 25.44 0.28 -12.25
N GLU A 244 26.44 -0.02 -13.10
CA GLU A 244 27.49 -1.02 -12.80
C GLU A 244 28.34 -0.63 -11.59
N ALA A 245 28.58 0.67 -11.36
CA ALA A 245 29.36 1.13 -10.22
C ALA A 245 28.60 0.88 -8.91
N VAL A 246 27.28 1.10 -8.90
CA VAL A 246 26.42 0.78 -7.74
C VAL A 246 26.37 -0.73 -7.50
N GLN A 247 26.21 -1.54 -8.54
CA GLN A 247 26.22 -3.00 -8.41
C GLN A 247 27.55 -3.52 -7.84
N LYS A 248 28.67 -2.99 -8.34
CA LYS A 248 30.00 -3.32 -7.83
C LYS A 248 30.16 -2.91 -6.37
N ALA A 249 29.78 -1.69 -6.01
CA ALA A 249 29.84 -1.20 -4.63
C ALA A 249 29.01 -2.08 -3.69
N ALA A 250 27.78 -2.42 -4.07
CA ALA A 250 26.90 -3.29 -3.29
C ALA A 250 27.50 -4.69 -3.08
N SER A 251 28.18 -5.25 -4.09
CA SER A 251 28.84 -6.57 -3.97
C SER A 251 30.04 -6.59 -3.01
N THR A 252 30.59 -5.43 -2.69
CA THR A 252 31.78 -5.32 -1.82
C THR A 252 31.45 -5.06 -0.35
N ILE A 253 30.17 -4.88 -0.01
CA ILE A 253 29.72 -4.61 1.36
C ILE A 253 30.10 -5.79 2.25
N ARG A 254 30.78 -5.51 3.36
CA ARG A 254 31.19 -6.51 4.36
C ARG A 254 30.35 -6.35 5.63
N GLU A 255 30.12 -7.44 6.36
CA GLU A 255 29.38 -7.38 7.63
C GLU A 255 30.00 -6.40 8.64
N SER A 256 31.34 -6.30 8.62
CA SER A 256 32.07 -5.34 9.45
C SER A 256 31.69 -3.89 9.18
N GLU A 257 31.26 -3.51 7.98
CA GLU A 257 30.89 -2.12 7.65
C GLU A 257 29.58 -1.67 8.33
N HIS A 258 28.77 -2.62 8.82
CA HIS A 258 27.60 -2.32 9.65
C HIS A 258 27.98 -1.98 11.10
N ARG A 259 29.26 -2.13 11.47
CA ARG A 259 29.73 -1.91 12.84
C ARG A 259 30.97 -1.02 12.81
N ARG A 260 31.06 -0.13 13.79
CA ARG A 260 32.30 0.60 14.05
C ARG A 260 33.26 -0.35 14.77
N ASP A 261 34.54 -0.33 14.41
CA ASP A 261 35.58 -1.17 15.05
C ASP A 261 35.73 -0.90 16.55
N THR A 262 35.51 0.35 16.96
CA THR A 262 35.62 0.75 18.37
C THR A 262 34.32 0.47 19.13
N PRO A 263 34.36 -0.22 20.27
CA PRO A 263 33.17 -0.49 21.08
C PRO A 263 32.56 0.81 21.60
N VAL A 264 31.25 0.78 21.86
CA VAL A 264 30.48 1.98 22.24
C VAL A 264 31.04 2.68 23.49
N THR A 265 31.50 1.93 24.49
CA THR A 265 32.06 2.47 25.74
C THR A 265 33.28 3.34 25.48
N ALA A 266 34.28 2.83 24.74
CA ALA A 266 35.47 3.61 24.38
C ALA A 266 35.15 4.83 23.50
N ARG A 267 34.09 4.74 22.66
CA ARG A 267 33.64 5.90 21.88
C ARG A 267 32.98 6.97 22.75
N LEU A 268 32.17 6.57 23.73
CA LEU A 268 31.52 7.49 24.65
C LEU A 268 32.57 8.27 25.47
N ASP A 269 33.63 7.62 25.93
CA ASP A 269 34.73 8.29 26.65
C ASP A 269 35.42 9.33 25.77
N ALA A 270 35.73 8.97 24.52
CA ALA A 270 36.34 9.88 23.55
C ALA A 270 35.42 11.05 23.19
N GLN A 271 34.11 10.78 23.03
CA GLN A 271 33.09 11.80 22.74
C GLN A 271 32.90 12.74 23.93
N GLN A 272 32.85 12.22 25.16
CA GLN A 272 32.73 13.04 26.36
C GLN A 272 33.95 13.94 26.54
N LYS A 273 35.16 13.44 26.27
CA LYS A 273 36.39 14.24 26.30
C LYS A 273 36.37 15.37 25.26
N ASN A 274 35.76 15.16 24.10
CA ASN A 274 35.72 16.14 23.02
C ASN A 274 34.59 17.17 23.18
N LEU A 275 33.38 16.70 23.51
CA LEU A 275 32.17 17.51 23.55
C LEU A 275 31.93 18.14 24.93
N ASN A 276 32.45 17.51 26.00
CA ASN A 276 32.32 17.96 27.39
C ASN A 276 30.87 18.33 27.77
N LEU A 277 29.92 17.48 27.39
CA LEU A 277 28.51 17.69 27.64
C LEU A 277 28.19 17.46 29.12
N SER A 278 27.12 18.10 29.60
CA SER A 278 26.58 17.84 30.93
C SER A 278 26.07 16.40 31.07
N ILE A 279 25.81 15.95 32.30
CA ILE A 279 25.31 14.58 32.56
C ILE A 279 23.89 14.35 32.03
N LEU A 280 23.11 15.43 31.84
CA LEU A 280 21.78 15.40 31.25
C LEU A 280 21.74 16.40 30.07
N PRO A 281 22.43 16.09 28.96
CA PRO A 281 22.49 17.00 27.84
C PRO A 281 21.13 17.08 27.14
N THR A 282 20.77 18.29 26.75
CA THR A 282 19.52 18.63 26.08
C THR A 282 19.74 18.80 24.58
N MET A 283 18.79 18.31 23.78
CA MET A 283 18.78 18.46 22.34
C MET A 283 17.36 18.40 21.79
N THR A 284 17.19 18.80 20.53
CA THR A 284 15.96 18.56 19.75
C THR A 284 16.26 17.65 18.56
N ILE A 285 15.23 17.15 17.87
CA ILE A 285 15.38 16.07 16.86
C ILE A 285 15.67 16.62 15.44
N GLY A 286 15.61 17.93 15.21
CA GLY A 286 15.97 18.53 13.92
C GLY A 286 15.08 19.70 13.52
N SER A 287 13.87 19.39 13.04
CA SER A 287 12.94 20.38 12.48
C SER A 287 12.20 21.21 13.54
N PHE A 288 11.78 22.42 13.15
CA PHE A 288 10.89 23.31 13.91
C PHE A 288 9.77 23.83 12.99
N PRO A 289 8.60 24.26 13.53
CA PRO A 289 7.47 24.73 12.72
C PRO A 289 7.88 25.78 11.68
N GLN A 290 7.62 25.53 10.40
CA GLN A 290 8.12 26.41 9.33
C GLN A 290 7.35 27.75 9.27
N ALA A 291 8.08 28.86 9.30
CA ALA A 291 7.49 30.20 9.20
C ALA A 291 6.87 30.45 7.82
N PRO A 292 5.74 31.18 7.71
CA PRO A 292 5.13 31.55 6.43
C PRO A 292 6.11 32.23 5.46
N ASP A 293 7.04 33.04 5.98
CA ASP A 293 8.07 33.71 5.20
C ASP A 293 9.01 32.73 4.48
N LEU A 294 9.39 31.61 5.10
CA LEU A 294 10.23 30.59 4.46
C LEU A 294 9.50 29.92 3.31
N ARG A 295 8.19 29.65 3.48
CA ARG A 295 7.35 29.11 2.41
C ARG A 295 7.24 30.08 1.24
N ARG A 296 7.16 31.39 1.51
CA ARG A 296 7.18 32.44 0.46
C ARG A 296 8.52 32.45 -0.27
N VAL A 297 9.64 32.53 0.46
CA VAL A 297 10.99 32.58 -0.12
C VAL A 297 11.30 31.33 -0.95
N ARG A 298 10.97 30.12 -0.45
CA ARG A 298 11.10 28.87 -1.21
C ARG A 298 10.27 28.88 -2.49
N ARG A 299 9.06 29.42 -2.45
CA ARG A 299 8.17 29.54 -3.62
C ARG A 299 8.73 30.54 -4.64
N GLU A 300 9.21 31.69 -4.19
CA GLU A 300 9.80 32.73 -5.04
C GLU A 300 11.08 32.23 -5.71
N TYR A 301 11.92 31.49 -4.98
CA TYR A 301 13.13 30.86 -5.54
C TYR A 301 12.77 29.82 -6.60
N LYS A 302 11.84 28.90 -6.30
CA LYS A 302 11.35 27.90 -7.29
C LYS A 302 10.70 28.53 -8.52
N ALA A 303 10.14 29.73 -8.38
CA ALA A 303 9.55 30.50 -9.47
C ALA A 303 10.56 31.43 -10.17
N ASN A 304 11.87 31.31 -9.88
CA ASN A 304 12.95 32.15 -10.40
C ASN A 304 12.74 33.67 -10.18
N LYS A 305 12.01 34.05 -9.13
CA LYS A 305 11.74 35.46 -8.77
C LYS A 305 12.82 36.08 -7.89
N ILE A 306 13.62 35.25 -7.23
CA ILE A 306 14.78 35.65 -6.44
C ILE A 306 15.99 34.82 -6.86
N SER A 307 17.17 35.39 -6.71
CA SER A 307 18.43 34.71 -6.96
C SER A 307 18.73 33.63 -5.91
N GLU A 308 19.60 32.69 -6.26
CA GLU A 308 20.14 31.71 -5.31
C GLU A 308 20.85 32.40 -4.14
N GLY A 309 21.57 33.50 -4.40
CA GLY A 309 22.22 34.29 -3.35
C GLY A 309 21.22 34.86 -2.33
N GLU A 310 20.09 35.37 -2.80
CA GLU A 310 19.00 35.85 -1.92
C GLU A 310 18.35 34.70 -1.14
N TYR A 311 18.12 33.56 -1.79
CA TYR A 311 17.60 32.35 -1.14
C TYR A 311 18.53 31.86 -0.02
N ILE A 312 19.84 31.69 -0.30
CA ILE A 312 20.85 31.28 0.68
C ILE A 312 20.92 32.28 1.84
N LYS A 313 20.87 33.59 1.55
CA LYS A 313 20.86 34.63 2.59
C LYS A 313 19.65 34.50 3.51
N ALA A 314 18.47 34.23 2.96
CA ALA A 314 17.26 34.01 3.74
C ALA A 314 17.35 32.73 4.61
N MET A 315 17.86 31.62 4.06
CA MET A 315 18.05 30.37 4.81
C MET A 315 19.06 30.57 5.97
N LYS A 316 20.20 31.21 5.70
CA LYS A 316 21.20 31.54 6.73
C LYS A 316 20.62 32.43 7.83
N LYS A 317 19.81 33.43 7.47
CA LYS A 317 19.11 34.28 8.46
C LYS A 317 18.23 33.45 9.38
N GLU A 318 17.53 32.44 8.85
CA GLU A 318 16.67 31.59 9.67
C GLU A 318 17.45 30.61 10.54
N ILE A 319 18.48 29.97 9.99
CA ILE A 319 19.40 29.11 10.76
C ILE A 319 19.96 29.92 11.94
N ASN A 320 20.42 31.14 11.71
CA ASN A 320 20.96 32.00 12.76
C ASN A 320 19.93 32.31 13.86
N LYS A 321 18.67 32.56 13.53
CA LYS A 321 17.61 32.77 14.54
C LYS A 321 17.41 31.53 15.40
N VAL A 322 17.38 30.34 14.78
CA VAL A 322 17.11 29.08 15.48
C VAL A 322 18.29 28.66 16.34
N VAL A 323 19.52 28.81 15.82
CA VAL A 323 20.75 28.58 16.59
C VAL A 323 20.82 29.55 17.76
N LYS A 324 20.46 30.84 17.54
CA LYS A 324 20.41 31.82 18.63
C LYS A 324 19.39 31.43 19.69
N LEU A 325 18.16 31.10 19.30
CA LEU A 325 17.12 30.69 20.25
C LEU A 325 17.54 29.47 21.09
N GLN A 326 18.12 28.45 20.46
CA GLN A 326 18.59 27.27 21.19
C GLN A 326 19.74 27.60 22.16
N LYS A 327 20.65 28.52 21.77
CA LYS A 327 21.69 29.02 22.69
C LYS A 327 21.10 29.83 23.85
N ASP A 328 20.11 30.68 23.57
CA ASP A 328 19.41 31.48 24.59
C ASP A 328 18.63 30.58 25.58
N LEU A 329 18.31 29.35 25.19
CA LEU A 329 17.65 28.32 26.01
C LEU A 329 18.64 27.30 26.62
N ASP A 330 19.94 27.53 26.49
CA ASP A 330 21.01 26.65 27.00
C ASP A 330 20.91 25.20 26.50
N ILE A 331 20.47 25.00 25.24
CA ILE A 331 20.47 23.67 24.61
C ILE A 331 21.90 23.22 24.31
N ASP A 332 22.27 22.02 24.77
CA ASP A 332 23.64 21.50 24.67
C ASP A 332 24.04 21.11 23.23
N VAL A 333 23.12 20.47 22.48
CA VAL A 333 23.36 20.05 21.09
C VAL A 333 22.34 20.69 20.15
N LEU A 334 22.83 21.60 19.31
CA LEU A 334 22.01 22.46 18.45
C LEU A 334 21.68 21.79 17.12
N VAL A 335 20.49 22.08 16.58
CA VAL A 335 20.09 21.72 15.22
C VAL A 335 19.78 22.96 14.38
N HIS A 336 19.70 22.81 13.05
CA HIS A 336 19.53 23.95 12.14
C HIS A 336 18.10 24.15 11.61
N ARG A 337 17.10 23.38 12.07
CA ARG A 337 15.68 23.42 11.68
C ARG A 337 15.28 22.89 10.29
N GLU A 338 16.23 22.59 9.41
CA GLU A 338 15.92 22.21 8.02
C GLU A 338 15.04 23.25 7.26
N PRO A 339 15.36 24.56 7.34
CA PRO A 339 14.49 25.68 6.94
C PRO A 339 14.25 25.82 5.44
#